data_AF-A0A914D3Y9-F1
#
_entry.id   AF-A0A914D3Y9-F1
#
_cell.length_a   1.000
_cell.length_b   1.000
_cell.length_c   1.000
_cell.angle_alpha   90.00
_cell.angle_beta   90.00
_cell.angle_gamma   90.00
#
_symmetry.space_group_name_H-M   'P 1'
#
loop_
_entity.id
_entity.type
_entity.pdbx_description
1 polymer ?
#
loop_
_entity_poly.entity_id
_entity_poly.type
_entity_poly.pdbx_seq_one_letter_code
_entity_poly.pdbx_strand_id
1 'polypeptide(L)'
;MLHFSFILDIIKKQNQLTSEAADELKEVSDALFIPKDKLLFNYKEPLGTGICSTVYRGFLYGPSPLMKLTGLIETQDFQDCDVAVKVALHFGDDEVDQLF
;
A
#
# COMPACT_ATOMS: atom_id res chain seq x y z
N MET A 1 -0.33 -15.43 1.09
CA MET A 1 0.32 -14.10 1.08
C MET A 1 0.89 -13.94 -0.31
N LEU A 2 0.18 -13.23 -1.21
CA LEU A 2 0.66 -13.05 -2.58
C LEU A 2 1.90 -12.16 -2.54
N HIS A 3 2.99 -12.65 -3.11
CA HIS A 3 4.29 -12.02 -3.11
C HIS A 3 4.29 -10.90 -4.16
N PHE A 4 4.87 -9.74 -3.87
CA PHE A 4 4.92 -8.58 -4.79
C PHE A 4 5.44 -8.95 -6.19
N SER A 5 6.29 -9.99 -6.28
CA SER A 5 6.72 -10.58 -7.55
C SER A 5 5.57 -10.99 -8.47
N PHE A 6 4.47 -11.52 -7.93
CA PHE A 6 3.31 -11.92 -8.72
C PHE A 6 2.62 -10.74 -9.41
N ILE A 7 2.49 -9.61 -8.71
CA ILE A 7 1.89 -8.38 -9.27
C ILE A 7 2.81 -7.79 -10.35
N LEU A 8 4.12 -7.76 -10.11
CA LEU A 8 5.10 -7.34 -11.13
C LEU A 8 5.04 -8.22 -12.37
N ASP A 9 4.87 -9.54 -12.21
CA ASP A 9 4.77 -10.47 -13.34
C ASP A 9 3.51 -10.22 -14.18
N ILE A 10 2.39 -9.84 -13.54
CA ILE A 10 1.16 -9.42 -14.24
C ILE A 10 1.39 -8.12 -15.02
N ILE A 11 1.96 -7.10 -14.36
CA ILE A 11 2.23 -5.79 -14.97
C ILE A 11 3.19 -5.92 -16.16
N LYS A 12 4.26 -6.72 -16.03
CA LYS A 12 5.21 -7.00 -17.12
C LYS A 12 4.52 -7.64 -18.32
N LYS A 13 3.61 -8.60 -18.09
CA LYS A 13 2.85 -9.29 -19.15
C LYS A 13 1.83 -8.38 -19.84
N GLN A 14 1.20 -7.46 -19.11
CA GLN A 14 0.16 -6.58 -19.66
C GLN A 14 0.72 -5.36 -20.40
N ASN A 15 1.82 -4.77 -19.93
CA ASN A 15 2.27 -3.44 -20.40
C ASN A 15 3.64 -3.41 -21.11
N GLN A 16 4.23 -4.55 -21.47
CA GLN A 16 5.59 -4.62 -22.04
C GLN A 16 6.60 -3.73 -21.28
N LEU A 17 6.55 -3.78 -19.94
CA LEU A 17 7.49 -3.00 -19.13
C LEU A 17 8.93 -3.40 -19.45
N THR A 18 9.78 -2.41 -19.70
CA THR A 18 11.22 -2.62 -19.78
C THR A 18 11.75 -3.13 -18.44
N SER A 19 12.90 -3.82 -18.46
CA SER A 19 13.55 -4.29 -17.23
C SER A 19 13.84 -3.13 -16.27
N GLU A 20 14.30 -2.00 -16.80
CA GLU A 20 14.57 -0.79 -16.02
C GLU A 20 13.33 -0.25 -15.31
N ALA A 21 12.20 -0.11 -16.01
CA ALA A 21 10.95 0.37 -15.41
C ALA A 21 10.43 -0.59 -14.32
N ALA A 22 10.65 -1.89 -14.50
CA ALA A 22 10.27 -2.89 -13.50
C ALA A 22 11.14 -2.83 -12.24
N ASP A 23 12.43 -2.55 -12.40
CA ASP A 23 13.36 -2.39 -11.28
C ASP A 23 13.04 -1.09 -10.50
N GLU A 24 12.76 0.01 -11.20
CA GLU A 24 12.31 1.27 -10.58
C GLU A 24 11.01 1.08 -9.78
N LEU A 25 10.00 0.40 -10.35
CA LEU A 25 8.75 0.10 -9.64
C LEU A 25 8.97 -0.76 -8.40
N LYS A 26 9.92 -1.69 -8.47
CA LYS A 26 10.26 -2.54 -7.34
C LYS A 26 10.92 -1.72 -6.23
N GLU A 27 11.87 -0.86 -6.56
CA GLU A 27 12.51 0.02 -5.59
C GLU A 27 11.48 0.94 -4.89
N VAL A 28 10.57 1.55 -5.66
CA VAL A 28 9.51 2.39 -5.11
C VAL A 28 8.57 1.57 -4.22
N SER A 29 8.17 0.38 -4.65
CA SER A 29 7.31 -0.49 -3.85
C SER A 29 7.97 -0.93 -2.54
N ASP A 30 9.24 -1.33 -2.60
CA ASP A 30 10.00 -1.76 -1.43
C ASP A 30 10.17 -0.60 -0.43
N ALA A 31 10.36 0.63 -0.92
CA ALA A 31 10.40 1.84 -0.09
C ALA A 31 9.04 2.18 0.55
N LEU A 32 7.93 1.84 -0.12
CA LEU A 32 6.57 2.05 0.36
C LEU A 32 6.04 0.94 1.28
N PHE A 33 6.75 -0.18 1.37
CA PHE A 33 6.32 -1.32 2.15
C PHE A 33 6.27 -1.03 3.66
N ILE A 34 5.12 -1.35 4.27
CA ILE A 34 4.92 -1.23 5.72
C ILE A 34 4.95 -2.64 6.34
N PRO A 35 5.94 -2.94 7.21
CA PRO A 35 5.98 -4.20 7.94
C PRO A 35 4.74 -4.40 8.81
N LYS A 36 4.25 -5.63 8.92
CA LYS A 36 3.01 -5.95 9.64
C LYS A 36 3.05 -5.58 11.13
N ASP A 37 4.21 -5.72 11.75
CA ASP A 37 4.45 -5.38 13.16
C ASP A 37 4.47 -3.86 13.42
N LYS A 38 4.50 -3.05 12.36
CA LYS A 38 4.47 -1.58 12.43
C LYS A 38 3.08 -1.00 12.30
N LEU A 39 2.07 -1.78 11.88
CA LEU A 39 0.72 -1.29 11.67
C LEU A 39 -0.27 -1.99 12.60
N LEU A 40 -0.92 -1.22 13.46
CA LEU A 40 -2.00 -1.69 14.32
C LEU A 40 -3.32 -1.06 13.88
N PHE A 41 -4.37 -1.84 13.71
CA PHE A 41 -5.71 -1.32 13.43
C PHE A 41 -6.79 -2.30 13.89
N ASN A 42 -7.99 -1.78 14.14
CA ASN A 42 -9.11 -2.54 14.65
C ASN A 42 -10.19 -2.73 13.57
N TYR A 43 -10.37 -3.96 13.11
CA TYR A 43 -11.39 -4.33 12.12
C TYR A 43 -12.84 -4.17 12.62
N LYS A 44 -13.06 -3.90 13.91
CA LYS A 44 -14.41 -3.77 14.48
C LYS A 44 -15.01 -2.37 14.33
N GLU A 45 -14.18 -1.37 14.01
CA GLU A 45 -14.57 0.04 14.00
C GLU A 45 -14.21 0.67 12.65
N PRO A 46 -15.00 0.41 11.60
CA PRO A 46 -14.77 1.02 10.30
C PRO A 46 -15.04 2.53 10.37
N LEU A 47 -14.16 3.31 9.74
CA LEU A 47 -14.37 4.74 9.47
C LEU A 47 -15.33 4.94 8.29
N GLY A 48 -15.39 3.99 7.36
CA GLY A 48 -16.32 4.00 6.24
C GLY A 48 -16.19 2.76 5.36
N THR A 49 -17.28 2.40 4.68
CA THR A 49 -17.32 1.27 3.73
C THR A 49 -17.70 1.79 2.36
N GLY A 50 -16.93 1.40 1.35
CA GLY A 50 -17.21 1.63 -0.06
C GLY A 50 -17.44 0.32 -0.80
N ILE A 51 -17.71 0.42 -2.10
CA ILE A 51 -18.08 -0.72 -2.96
C ILE A 51 -17.03 -1.83 -2.93
N CYS A 52 -15.74 -1.49 -2.95
CA CYS A 52 -14.66 -2.48 -3.06
C CYS A 52 -13.77 -2.56 -1.80
N SER A 53 -14.02 -1.74 -0.77
CA SER A 53 -13.13 -1.67 0.39
C SER A 53 -13.79 -1.12 1.64
N THR A 54 -13.20 -1.41 2.79
CA THR A 54 -13.53 -0.77 4.06
C THR A 54 -12.31 -0.06 4.62
N VAL A 55 -12.50 1.15 5.14
CA VAL A 55 -11.45 1.96 5.76
C VAL A 55 -11.59 1.85 7.28
N TYR A 56 -10.47 1.61 7.96
CA TYR A 56 -10.38 1.51 9.41
C TYR A 56 -9.42 2.55 9.96
N ARG A 57 -9.60 2.91 11.23
CA ARG A 57 -8.59 3.68 11.95
C ARG A 57 -7.46 2.74 12.36
N GLY A 58 -6.23 3.18 12.14
CA GLY A 58 -5.02 2.50 12.58
C GLY A 58 -4.01 3.47 13.17
N PHE A 59 -2.91 2.89 13.64
CA PHE A 59 -1.74 3.56 14.14
C PHE A 59 -0.50 2.93 13.51
N LEU A 60 0.38 3.77 12.98
CA LEU A 60 1.63 3.37 12.35
C LEU A 60 2.79 3.70 13.28
N TYR A 61 3.55 2.68 13.69
CA TYR A 61 4.74 2.85 14.52
C TYR A 61 5.97 3.16 13.66
N GLY A 62 6.73 4.17 14.08
CA GLY A 62 7.92 4.66 13.41
C GLY A 62 7.60 5.58 12.22
N PRO A 63 8.62 5.89 11.40
CA PRO A 63 8.49 6.82 10.28
C PRO A 63 7.64 6.23 9.17
N SER A 64 6.66 6.99 8.71
CA SER A 64 5.83 6.63 7.55
C SER A 64 6.67 6.52 6.27
N PRO A 65 6.21 5.75 5.27
CA PRO A 65 6.89 5.71 3.98
C PRO A 65 7.00 7.08 3.31
N LEU A 66 5.98 7.93 3.48
CA LEU A 66 5.98 9.27 2.90
C LEU A 66 7.05 10.17 3.53
N MET A 67 7.24 10.07 4.85
CA MET A 67 8.34 10.75 5.56
C MET A 67 9.71 10.28 5.03
N LYS A 68 9.89 8.97 4.86
CA LYS A 68 11.16 8.39 4.35
C LYS A 68 11.46 8.82 2.92
N LEU A 69 10.44 8.89 2.06
CA LEU A 69 10.61 9.21 0.65
C LEU A 69 10.87 10.68 0.40
N THR A 70 10.20 11.56 1.14
CA THR A 70 10.22 13.00 0.82
C THR A 70 11.24 13.77 1.65
N GLY A 71 11.48 13.36 2.90
CA GLY A 71 12.38 14.08 3.82
C GLY A 71 11.96 15.54 4.09
N LEU A 72 10.73 15.90 3.74
CA LEU A 72 10.20 17.26 3.86
C LEU A 72 9.84 17.58 5.31
N ILE A 73 9.99 18.85 5.71
CA ILE A 73 9.66 19.32 7.07
C ILE A 73 8.19 19.02 7.39
N GLU A 74 7.32 19.22 6.42
CA GLU A 74 5.87 18.99 6.49
C GLU A 74 5.51 17.53 6.76
N THR A 75 6.44 16.59 6.53
CA THR A 75 6.23 15.15 6.75
C THR A 75 6.93 14.62 8.00
N GLN A 76 7.64 15.47 8.74
CA GLN A 76 8.33 15.07 9.97
C GLN A 76 7.35 14.59 11.04
N ASP A 77 6.13 15.13 11.04
CA ASP A 77 5.07 14.73 11.96
C ASP A 77 4.45 13.36 11.60
N PHE A 78 4.83 12.75 10.47
CA PHE A 78 4.38 11.41 10.08
C PHE A 78 5.29 10.31 10.65
N GLN A 79 5.54 10.40 11.95
CA GLN A 79 6.18 9.39 12.76
C GLN A 79 5.25 9.03 13.92
N ASP A 80 5.09 7.73 14.20
CA ASP A 80 4.25 7.25 15.31
C ASP A 80 2.86 7.90 15.29
N CYS A 81 2.17 7.78 14.16
CA CYS A 81 0.99 8.58 13.86
C CYS A 81 -0.27 7.76 13.57
N ASP A 82 -1.44 8.38 13.76
CA ASP A 82 -2.71 7.84 13.31
C ASP A 82 -2.75 7.73 11.77
N VAL A 83 -3.36 6.65 11.28
CA VAL A 83 -3.51 6.38 9.84
C VAL A 83 -4.89 5.85 9.51
N ALA A 84 -5.31 6.06 8.25
CA ALA A 84 -6.47 5.41 7.68
C ALA A 84 -6.02 4.17 6.90
N VAL A 85 -6.50 2.99 7.29
CA VAL A 85 -6.15 1.71 6.67
C VAL A 85 -7.29 1.26 5.77
N LYS A 86 -7.08 1.32 4.45
CA LYS A 86 -8.03 0.79 3.46
C LYS A 86 -7.76 -0.70 3.25
N VAL A 87 -8.77 -1.53 3.53
CA VAL A 87 -8.73 -2.98 3.32
C VAL A 87 -9.69 -3.31 2.19
N ALA A 88 -9.19 -3.95 1.12
CA ALA A 88 -10.01 -4.43 0.02
C ALA A 88 -10.96 -5.55 0.50
N LEU A 89 -12.20 -5.55 0.01
CA LEU A 89 -13.19 -6.59 0.32
C LEU A 89 -12.86 -7.91 -0.41
N HIS A 90 -12.38 -7.79 -1.65
CA HIS A 90 -12.00 -8.90 -2.53
C HIS A 90 -10.63 -8.60 -3.13
N PHE A 91 -9.56 -9.03 -2.46
CA PHE A 91 -8.21 -8.85 -2.99
C PHE A 91 -7.89 -9.99 -3.96
N GLY A 92 -7.95 -9.71 -5.27
CA GLY A 92 -7.58 -10.66 -6.34
C GLY A 92 -8.75 -11.37 -7.03
N ASP A 93 -9.97 -11.23 -6.51
CA ASP A 93 -11.20 -11.62 -7.21
C ASP A 93 -11.84 -10.33 -7.76
N ASP A 94 -11.82 -10.17 -9.08
CA ASP A 94 -12.55 -9.17 -9.89
C ASP A 94 -12.15 -7.67 -9.82
N GLU A 95 -11.17 -7.24 -9.01
CA GLU A 95 -10.70 -5.83 -9.04
C GLU A 95 -9.73 -5.49 -10.20
N VAL A 96 -9.11 -6.49 -10.84
CA VAL A 96 -8.24 -6.27 -12.02
C VAL A 96 -9.05 -5.82 -13.24
N ASP A 97 -10.29 -6.29 -13.35
CA ASP A 97 -11.18 -5.95 -14.47
C ASP A 97 -11.87 -4.58 -14.31
N GLN A 98 -11.74 -3.93 -13.14
CA GLN A 98 -12.33 -2.60 -12.86
C GLN A 98 -11.30 -1.46 -12.92
N LEU A 99 -10.06 -1.74 -13.35
CA LEU A 99 -9.01 -0.74 -13.53
C LEU A 99 -8.98 -0.10 -14.94
N PHE A 100 -9.94 -0.42 -15.82
CA PHE A 100 -10.10 0.20 -17.15
C PHE A 100 -11.56 0.49 -17.49
#